data_AF-A0A7G9QVT5-F1
#
_entry.id   AF-A0A7G9QVT5-F1
#
_cell.length_a   1.000
_cell.length_b   1.000
_cell.length_c   1.000
_cell.angle_alpha   90.00
_cell.angle_beta   90.00
_cell.angle_gamma   90.00
#
_symmetry.space_group_name_H-M   'P 1'
#
loop_
_entity.id
_entity.type
_entity.pdbx_description
1 polymer ?
#
loop_
_entity_poly.entity_id
_entity_poly.type
_entity_poly.pdbx_seq_one_letter_code
_entity_poly.pdbx_strand_id
1 'polypeptide(L)'
;MSNLALVIGNTYYRVTYADRDLTMPGVEPLVYIGDGTGETGEPFHAFQDTVSYVRYGSRFAPGSTERDDLLVYFLPSSEIGVDVVDLRRVQSLSKTALSVQLQQGGQFSPSCVTGGPPPPNNSFKPMPLRGTA
;
A
#
# COMPACT_ATOMS: atom_id res chain seq x y z
N MET A 1 -20.78 5.48 11.03
CA MET A 1 -19.37 5.16 10.78
C MET A 1 -18.98 4.03 11.71
N SER A 2 -18.47 2.91 11.20
CA SER A 2 -18.04 1.79 12.05
C SER A 2 -16.81 2.23 12.84
N ASN A 3 -16.94 2.34 14.16
CA ASN A 3 -15.84 2.67 15.05
C ASN A 3 -14.90 1.46 15.06
N LEU A 4 -13.79 1.53 14.31
CA LEU A 4 -12.85 0.43 14.19
C LEU A 4 -12.09 0.31 15.52
N ALA A 5 -12.37 -0.74 16.29
CA ALA A 5 -11.64 -1.00 17.53
C ALA A 5 -10.21 -1.46 17.20
N LEU A 6 -9.24 -0.58 17.41
CA LEU A 6 -7.82 -0.88 17.20
C LEU A 6 -7.29 -1.75 18.33
N VAL A 7 -6.50 -2.77 17.98
CA VAL A 7 -5.90 -3.74 18.92
C VAL A 7 -4.40 -3.77 18.68
N ILE A 8 -3.61 -3.55 19.72
CA ILE A 8 -2.15 -3.48 19.61
C ILE A 8 -1.61 -4.81 19.08
N GLY A 9 -0.69 -4.74 18.12
CA GLY A 9 -0.10 -5.89 17.46
C GLY A 9 -0.92 -6.43 16.28
N ASN A 10 -2.15 -5.96 16.07
CA ASN A 10 -2.91 -6.33 14.87
C ASN A 10 -2.46 -5.54 13.64
N THR A 11 -2.54 -6.21 12.49
CA THR A 11 -2.28 -5.61 11.18
C THR A 11 -3.54 -4.96 10.61
N TYR A 12 -3.37 -3.75 10.14
CA TYR A 12 -4.33 -2.93 9.43
C TYR A 12 -3.75 -2.55 8.06
N TYR A 13 -4.62 -2.15 7.14
CA TYR A 13 -4.23 -1.80 5.78
C TYR A 13 -4.60 -0.36 5.54
N ARG A 14 -3.59 0.46 5.24
CA ARG A 14 -3.77 1.85 4.81
C ARG A 14 -3.87 1.89 3.29
N VAL A 15 -4.92 2.52 2.79
CA VAL A 15 -5.05 2.83 1.37
C VAL A 15 -4.27 4.10 1.09
N THR A 16 -3.39 4.06 0.10
CA THR A 16 -2.57 5.17 -0.37
C THR A 16 -2.60 5.24 -1.89
N TYR A 17 -1.79 6.09 -2.51
CA TYR A 17 -1.59 6.12 -3.96
C TYR A 17 -0.11 6.02 -4.28
N ALA A 18 0.23 5.15 -5.23
CA ALA A 18 1.60 4.90 -5.66
C ALA A 18 2.13 5.99 -6.62
N ASP A 19 1.23 6.78 -7.20
CA ASP A 19 1.52 7.87 -8.11
C ASP A 19 1.03 9.23 -7.59
N ARG A 20 1.62 10.29 -8.14
CA ARG A 20 1.23 11.67 -7.81
C ARG A 20 -0.15 12.05 -8.34
N ASP A 21 -0.60 11.37 -9.39
CA ASP A 21 -1.87 11.67 -10.06
C ASP A 21 -3.07 10.93 -9.41
N LEU A 22 -2.82 10.17 -8.33
CA LEU A 22 -3.82 9.42 -7.57
C LEU A 22 -4.61 8.42 -8.42
N THR A 23 -3.96 7.85 -9.44
CA THR A 23 -4.60 6.89 -10.36
C THR A 23 -4.27 5.44 -10.02
N MET A 24 -3.20 5.19 -9.27
CA MET A 24 -2.73 3.88 -8.88
C MET A 24 -2.88 3.71 -7.36
N PRO A 25 -3.97 3.09 -6.89
CA PRO A 25 -4.14 2.84 -5.46
C PRO A 25 -3.07 1.88 -4.96
N GLY A 26 -2.43 2.25 -3.86
CA GLY A 26 -1.51 1.43 -3.08
C GLY A 26 -2.18 0.94 -1.80
N VAL A 27 -1.65 -0.16 -1.26
CA VAL A 27 -2.08 -0.69 0.04
C VAL A 27 -0.84 -0.97 0.87
N GLU A 28 -0.77 -0.34 2.04
CA GLU A 28 0.34 -0.46 2.98
C GLU A 28 -0.09 -1.23 4.23
N PRO A 29 0.53 -2.38 4.53
CA PRO A 29 0.25 -3.13 5.75
C PRO A 29 1.00 -2.54 6.95
N LEU A 30 0.23 -2.15 7.97
CA LEU A 30 0.71 -1.46 9.17
C LEU A 30 0.28 -2.22 10.44
N VAL A 31 1.14 -2.27 11.46
CA VAL A 31 0.82 -2.82 12.77
C VAL A 31 0.47 -1.70 13.73
N TYR A 32 -0.69 -1.79 14.38
CA TYR A 32 -1.07 -0.82 15.39
C TYR A 32 -0.22 -1.00 16.65
N ILE A 33 0.44 0.06 17.12
CA ILE A 33 1.38 0.01 18.26
C ILE A 33 0.93 0.83 19.47
N GLY A 34 -0.11 1.68 19.35
CA GLY A 34 -0.71 2.37 20.48
C GLY A 34 -1.27 3.75 20.13
N ASP A 35 -1.84 4.40 21.14
CA ASP A 35 -2.36 5.76 21.07
C ASP A 35 -1.33 6.77 21.60
N GLY A 36 -1.47 8.03 21.19
CA GLY A 36 -0.74 9.12 21.79
C GLY A 36 -1.44 10.46 21.60
N THR A 37 -0.79 11.51 22.11
CA THR A 37 -1.28 12.89 22.03
C THR A 37 -0.16 13.74 21.45
N GLY A 38 -0.46 14.45 20.37
CA GLY A 38 0.50 15.36 19.74
C GLY A 38 0.79 16.58 20.61
N GLU A 39 1.77 17.40 20.20
CA GLU A 39 2.16 18.61 20.93
C GLU A 39 1.00 19.62 21.11
N THR A 40 0.05 19.62 20.16
CA THR A 40 -1.14 20.48 20.20
C THR A 40 -2.30 19.90 20.99
N GLY A 41 -2.14 18.72 21.61
CA GLY A 41 -3.21 18.04 22.35
C GLY A 41 -4.10 17.14 21.49
N GLU A 42 -3.85 17.07 20.19
CA GLU A 42 -4.66 16.25 19.28
C GLU A 42 -4.33 14.75 19.42
N PRO A 43 -5.34 13.87 19.53
CA PRO A 43 -5.11 12.44 19.64
C PRO A 43 -4.63 11.86 18.30
N PHE A 44 -3.71 10.91 18.36
CA PHE A 44 -3.26 10.15 17.20
C PHE A 44 -3.16 8.66 17.53
N HIS A 45 -3.18 7.86 16.46
CA HIS A 45 -2.93 6.43 16.49
C HIS A 45 -1.56 6.15 15.85
N ALA A 46 -0.68 5.50 16.58
CA ALA A 46 0.64 5.13 16.11
C ALA A 46 0.63 3.74 15.46
N PHE A 47 1.27 3.66 14.30
CA PHE A 47 1.41 2.44 13.51
C PHE A 47 2.87 2.23 13.12
N GLN A 48 3.31 0.99 13.05
CA GLN A 48 4.63 0.62 12.55
C GLN A 48 4.48 -0.18 11.26
N ASP A 49 5.36 0.02 10.30
CA ASP A 49 5.39 -0.85 9.11
C ASP A 49 5.58 -2.33 9.54
N THR A 50 4.87 -3.24 8.86
CA THR A 50 4.90 -4.67 9.18
C THR A 50 6.28 -5.31 9.04
N VAL A 51 7.11 -4.87 8.08
CA VAL A 51 8.47 -5.39 7.88
C VAL A 51 9.34 -5.03 9.09
N SER A 52 9.33 -3.77 9.50
CA SER A 52 10.04 -3.31 10.71
C SER A 52 9.52 -4.00 11.97
N TYR A 53 8.20 -4.15 12.11
CA TYR A 53 7.61 -4.80 13.28
C TYR A 53 8.00 -6.27 13.39
N VAL A 54 7.98 -7.02 12.29
CA VAL A 54 8.38 -8.44 12.28
C VAL A 54 9.86 -8.59 12.58
N ARG A 55 10.71 -7.71 12.05
CA ARG A 55 12.16 -7.81 12.19
C ARG A 55 12.66 -7.38 13.58
N TYR A 56 12.01 -6.38 14.17
CA TYR A 56 12.55 -5.68 15.33
C TYR A 56 11.61 -5.65 16.54
N GLY A 57 10.37 -6.11 16.37
CA GLY A 57 9.32 -5.98 17.36
C GLY A 57 8.70 -4.58 17.38
N SER A 58 7.83 -4.36 18.36
CA SER A 58 7.20 -3.06 18.60
C SER A 58 8.22 -2.01 19.03
N ARG A 59 8.20 -0.83 18.41
CA ARG A 59 9.01 0.32 18.85
C ARG A 59 8.78 0.68 20.31
N PHE A 60 7.55 0.50 20.82
CA PHE A 60 7.19 0.83 22.20
C PHE A 60 7.36 -0.35 23.17
N ALA A 61 7.98 -1.46 22.75
CA ALA A 61 8.27 -2.56 23.67
C ALA A 61 9.35 -2.18 24.70
N PRO A 62 9.24 -2.64 25.96
CA PRO A 62 10.27 -2.42 26.97
C PRO A 62 11.63 -2.96 26.51
N GLY A 63 12.67 -2.13 26.57
CA GLY A 63 14.02 -2.50 26.14
C GLY A 63 14.27 -2.39 24.63
N SER A 64 13.34 -1.81 23.87
CA SER A 64 13.60 -1.43 22.49
C SER A 64 14.69 -0.35 22.44
N THR A 65 15.67 -0.53 21.55
CA THR A 65 16.63 0.53 21.23
C THR A 65 15.97 1.48 20.24
N GLU A 66 16.05 2.79 20.47
CA GLU A 66 15.63 3.75 19.45
C GLU A 66 16.42 3.51 18.17
N ARG A 67 15.67 3.39 17.08
CA ARG A 67 16.18 3.01 15.77
C ARG A 67 15.61 3.96 14.74
N ASP A 68 16.51 4.63 14.03
CA ASP A 68 16.16 5.61 13.01
C ASP A 68 15.68 4.93 11.72
N ASP A 69 15.92 3.63 11.55
CA ASP A 69 15.43 2.83 10.43
C ASP A 69 14.00 2.31 10.58
N LEU A 70 13.34 2.59 11.72
CA LEU A 70 11.95 2.20 11.95
C LEU A 70 10.97 3.22 11.36
N LEU A 71 10.21 2.79 10.36
CA LEU A 71 9.09 3.59 9.83
C LEU A 71 7.88 3.49 10.75
N VAL A 72 7.57 4.60 11.42
CA VAL A 72 6.39 4.77 12.28
C VAL A 72 5.51 5.89 11.73
N TYR A 73 4.23 5.62 11.66
CA TYR A 73 3.19 6.51 11.16
C TYR A 73 2.32 6.95 12.32
N PHE A 74 2.07 8.26 12.41
CA PHE A 74 1.16 8.85 13.38
C PHE A 74 -0.06 9.37 12.63
N LEU A 75 -1.17 8.64 12.73
CA LEU A 75 -2.37 8.90 11.94
C LEU A 75 -3.45 9.51 12.82
N PRO A 76 -4.16 10.56 12.36
CA PRO A 76 -5.27 11.14 13.10
C PRO A 76 -6.45 10.15 13.16
N SER A 77 -7.29 10.26 14.19
CA SER A 77 -8.48 9.40 14.34
C SER A 77 -9.45 9.51 13.16
N SER A 78 -9.41 10.61 12.39
CA SER A 78 -10.22 10.78 11.18
C SER A 78 -9.87 9.82 10.04
N GLU A 79 -8.64 9.30 9.98
CA GLU A 79 -8.22 8.33 8.96
C GLU A 79 -8.70 6.89 9.29
N ILE A 80 -9.02 6.62 10.56
CA ILE A 80 -9.35 5.28 11.03
C ILE A 80 -10.76 4.85 10.58
N GLY A 81 -10.82 3.74 9.84
CA GLY A 81 -12.05 3.23 9.24
C GLY A 81 -12.46 3.93 7.94
N VAL A 82 -11.69 4.92 7.48
CA VAL A 82 -11.82 5.52 6.14
C VAL A 82 -10.69 4.99 5.27
N ASP A 83 -9.46 5.42 5.57
CA ASP A 83 -8.25 5.07 4.81
C ASP A 83 -7.51 3.89 5.45
N VAL A 84 -7.65 3.71 6.76
CA VAL A 84 -7.08 2.58 7.50
C VAL A 84 -8.18 1.59 7.85
N VAL A 85 -8.08 0.36 7.34
CA VAL A 85 -9.11 -0.68 7.51
C VAL A 85 -8.52 -1.99 8.02
N ASP A 86 -9.34 -2.79 8.71
CA ASP A 86 -8.94 -4.14 9.09
C ASP A 86 -9.05 -5.14 7.92
N LEU A 87 -8.43 -6.30 8.08
CA LEU A 87 -8.47 -7.37 7.08
C LEU A 87 -9.89 -7.85 6.78
N ARG A 88 -10.80 -7.85 7.76
CA ARG A 88 -12.17 -8.35 7.58
C ARG A 88 -12.95 -7.44 6.63
N ARG A 89 -12.73 -6.14 6.73
CA ARG A 89 -13.32 -5.14 5.85
C ARG A 89 -12.71 -5.20 4.45
N VAL A 90 -11.40 -5.41 4.32
CA VAL A 90 -10.78 -5.69 3.01
C VAL A 90 -11.40 -6.93 2.37
N GLN A 91 -11.55 -8.02 3.13
CA GLN A 91 -12.16 -9.26 2.65
C GLN A 91 -13.62 -9.08 2.24
N SER A 92 -14.43 -8.35 3.01
CA SER A 92 -15.83 -8.13 2.69
C SER A 92 -15.98 -7.30 1.42
N LEU A 93 -15.23 -6.20 1.30
CA LEU A 93 -15.23 -5.35 0.11
C LEU A 93 -14.78 -6.12 -1.14
N SER A 94 -13.74 -6.94 -1.00
CA SER A 94 -13.24 -7.77 -2.10
C SER A 94 -14.28 -8.79 -2.57
N LYS A 95 -14.94 -9.48 -1.64
CA LYS A 95 -16.01 -10.44 -1.96
C LYS A 95 -17.19 -9.76 -2.64
N THR A 96 -17.60 -8.60 -2.16
CA THR A 96 -18.68 -7.81 -2.77
C THR A 96 -18.32 -7.37 -4.19
N ALA A 97 -17.12 -6.82 -4.39
CA ALA A 97 -16.64 -6.39 -5.71
C ALA A 97 -16.59 -7.56 -6.71
N LEU A 98 -16.03 -8.70 -6.30
CA LEU A 98 -16.00 -9.92 -7.12
C LEU A 98 -17.40 -10.41 -7.47
N SER A 99 -18.34 -10.36 -6.52
CA SER A 99 -19.72 -10.78 -6.73
C SER A 99 -20.44 -9.89 -7.74
N VAL A 100 -20.21 -8.57 -7.69
CA VAL A 100 -20.73 -7.60 -8.66
C VAL A 100 -20.15 -7.85 -10.05
N GLN A 101 -18.83 -8.09 -10.14
CA GLN A 101 -18.16 -8.33 -11.42
C GLN A 101 -18.61 -9.64 -12.08
N LEU A 102 -18.93 -10.66 -11.30
CA LEU A 102 -19.50 -11.92 -11.80
C LEU A 102 -20.96 -11.75 -12.27
N GLN A 103 -21.75 -10.93 -11.58
CA GLN A 103 -23.15 -10.65 -11.97
C GLN A 103 -23.25 -9.73 -13.20
N GLN A 104 -22.26 -8.87 -13.43
CA GLN A 104 -22.20 -8.00 -14.60
C GLN A 104 -21.71 -8.70 -15.88
N GLY A 105 -21.51 -10.04 -15.85
CA GLY A 105 -21.24 -10.85 -17.04
C GLY A 105 -20.06 -10.32 -17.84
N GLY A 106 -18.83 -10.53 -17.32
CA GLY A 106 -17.58 -9.99 -17.85
C GLY A 106 -17.49 -9.88 -19.38
N GLN A 107 -17.95 -8.75 -19.93
CA GLN A 107 -17.46 -8.21 -21.19
C GLN A 107 -16.12 -7.54 -20.89
N PHE A 108 -15.09 -8.34 -20.67
CA PHE A 108 -13.75 -7.88 -21.00
C PHE A 108 -13.69 -7.84 -22.53
N SER A 109 -13.86 -6.66 -23.12
CA SER A 109 -13.34 -6.43 -24.46
C SER A 109 -11.84 -6.18 -24.31
N PRO A 110 -10.96 -7.09 -24.77
CA PRO A 110 -9.55 -6.77 -24.90
C PRO A 110 -9.42 -5.79 -26.06
N SER A 111 -9.64 -4.51 -25.81
CA SER A 111 -9.27 -3.44 -26.74
C SER A 111 -7.77 -3.15 -26.59
N CYS A 112 -6.94 -4.17 -26.65
CA CYS A 112 -5.50 -4.03 -26.81
C CYS A 112 -5.13 -4.43 -28.25
N VAL A 113 -4.94 -3.38 -29.06
CA VAL A 113 -4.05 -3.33 -30.23
C VAL A 113 -4.37 -4.35 -31.33
N THR A 114 -5.19 -3.95 -32.30
CA THR A 114 -5.07 -4.47 -33.67
C THR A 114 -3.71 -4.03 -34.21
N GLY A 115 -2.69 -4.86 -33.98
CA GLY A 115 -1.38 -4.72 -34.56
C GLY A 115 -1.50 -4.76 -36.07
N GLY A 116 -1.36 -3.60 -36.70
CA GLY A 116 -1.05 -3.51 -38.13
C GLY A 116 0.23 -4.30 -38.44
N PRO A 117 0.45 -4.63 -39.73
CA PRO A 117 1.62 -5.39 -40.14
C PRO A 117 2.91 -4.75 -39.62
N PRO A 118 3.90 -5.55 -39.19
CA PRO A 118 5.15 -5.04 -38.64
C PRO A 118 5.84 -4.12 -39.65
N PRO A 119 6.46 -3.02 -39.19
CA PRO A 119 7.25 -2.17 -40.07
C PRO A 119 8.41 -2.99 -40.67
N PRO A 120 8.82 -2.70 -41.92
CA PRO A 120 9.88 -3.43 -42.59
C PRO A 120 11.18 -3.36 -41.79
N ASN A 121 11.80 -4.52 -41.67
CA ASN A 121 13.01 -4.82 -40.92
C ASN A 121 14.18 -3.93 -41.39
N ASN A 122 14.41 -2.81 -40.70
CA ASN A 122 15.64 -2.05 -40.88
C ASN A 122 16.76 -2.75 -40.12
N SER A 123 17.50 -3.55 -40.86
CA SER A 123 18.81 -4.12 -40.55
C SER A 123 19.64 -3.25 -39.60
N PHE A 124 19.76 -3.67 -38.34
CA PHE A 124 20.75 -3.17 -37.41
C PHE A 124 22.15 -3.47 -37.98
N LYS A 125 22.85 -2.43 -38.43
CA LYS A 125 24.30 -2.51 -38.67
C LYS A 125 25.00 -2.38 -37.31
N PRO A 126 25.82 -3.35 -36.88
CA PRO A 126 26.63 -3.18 -35.68
C PRO A 126 27.66 -2.05 -35.90
N MET A 127 27.74 -1.13 -34.94
CA MET A 127 28.79 -0.11 -34.89
C MET A 127 30.14 -0.78 -34.58
N PRO A 128 31.24 -0.38 -35.22
CA PRO A 128 32.57 -0.85 -34.85
C PRO A 128 32.99 -0.22 -33.51
N LEU A 129 33.41 -1.08 -32.58
CA LEU A 129 34.12 -0.67 -31.37
C LEU A 129 35.43 0.01 -31.78
N ARG A 130 35.51 1.32 -31.57
CA ARG A 130 36.79 2.04 -31.65
C ARG A 130 37.59 1.74 -30.38
N GLY A 131 38.56 0.86 -30.52
CA GLY A 131 39.72 0.86 -29.64
C GLY A 131 40.68 2.00 -30.02
N THR A 132 41.19 2.67 -29.00
CA THR A 132 42.47 3.39 -28.95
C THR A 132 42.80 3.45 -27.47
N ALA A 133 43.70 2.59 -26.99
CA ALA A 133 45.16 2.78 -26.95
C ALA A 133 45.56 3.27 -25.55
#